data_AF-F2U4V5-F1
#
_entry.id   AF-F2U4V5-F1
#
_cell.length_a   1.000
_cell.length_b   1.000
_cell.length_c   1.000
_cell.angle_alpha   90.00
_cell.angle_beta   90.00
_cell.angle_gamma   90.00
#
_symmetry.space_group_name_H-M   'P 1'
#
loop_
_entity.id
_entity.type
_entity.pdbx_description
1 polymer ?
#
loop_
_entity_poly.entity_id
_entity_poly.type
_entity_poly.pdbx_seq_one_letter_code
_entity_poly.pdbx_strand_id
1 'polypeptide(L)'
;MSAGDKWGLRQVLAQVRRVEAEGDGNDGCCCGGGDDGDGDAAQRQQSGRGRRSGSGRGRGQAKKKQYALLLMTGSLNPIHAGHIHMMYAAREKLQAVGFHVVHGWISPSHDLYVQMKARRKDFPWMTSRLRVHLTRLALESHPWLSCGTWESEVEGWWPNFPEVACNLKESVKETLIPEEADLGARITVFYVAGQDHVERAGLNLGMKPFGIGLVCVTRGRERADIRDRPRNLFWVASTPEHHRRRSSTVVRQHLLARKAIGRHVPPVCKDELTREPLLSIFTHGHFDEDLTHACEAEYFRQYEQRMRQRQQLQLDVGDERLDDDDEFYFDEEEEREYERPDARQDTRLLLSPGHGTSADEHGSADSGQSVEDGVGNDEDEEEEEEEEEEGSAETVAELQLTHLMV
;
A
#
# COMPACT_ATOMS: atom_id res chain seq x y z
N MET A 1 1.71 12.97 28.20
CA MET A 1 1.72 13.23 26.74
C MET A 1 0.64 14.26 26.47
N SER A 2 0.87 15.27 25.62
CA SER A 2 -0.21 16.21 25.25
C SER A 2 -1.27 15.49 24.41
N ALA A 3 -2.53 15.95 24.45
CA ALA A 3 -3.62 15.35 23.69
C ALA A 3 -3.54 15.55 22.16
N GLY A 4 -2.47 16.20 21.66
CA GLY A 4 -2.42 16.84 20.33
C GLY A 4 -1.24 16.42 19.46
N ASP A 5 -0.99 15.12 19.30
CA ASP A 5 -0.27 14.59 18.13
C ASP A 5 -0.78 13.19 17.75
N LYS A 6 -2.08 13.08 17.45
CA LYS A 6 -2.75 11.83 17.04
C LYS A 6 -2.26 11.27 15.68
N TRP A 7 -1.50 12.08 14.95
CA TRP A 7 -0.96 11.75 13.63
C TRP A 7 0.55 11.46 13.67
N GLY A 8 1.28 11.78 14.75
CA GLY A 8 2.74 11.65 14.81
C GLY A 8 3.50 12.69 13.95
N LEU A 9 2.84 13.81 13.65
CA LEU A 9 3.30 14.84 12.71
C LEU A 9 4.61 15.49 13.12
N ARG A 10 4.94 15.54 14.41
CA ARG A 10 6.25 16.07 14.86
C ARG A 10 7.42 15.30 14.27
N GLN A 11 7.31 13.97 14.20
CA GLN A 11 8.35 13.11 13.61
C GLN A 11 8.37 13.21 12.08
N VAL A 12 7.20 13.21 11.45
CA VAL A 12 7.06 13.35 9.99
C VAL A 12 7.63 14.68 9.51
N LEU A 13 7.28 15.80 10.14
CA LEU A 13 7.79 17.12 9.76
C LEU A 13 9.30 17.27 10.08
N ALA A 14 9.83 16.57 11.09
CA ALA A 14 11.28 16.48 11.31
C ALA A 14 12.00 15.67 10.21
N GLN A 15 11.34 14.77 9.49
CA GLN A 15 11.87 14.17 8.27
C GLN A 15 11.85 15.15 7.10
N VAL A 16 10.74 15.88 6.89
CA VAL A 16 10.65 16.92 5.84
C VAL A 16 11.76 17.96 5.98
N ARG A 17 11.98 18.47 7.21
CA ARG A 17 13.02 19.46 7.52
C ARG A 17 14.44 18.96 7.19
N ARG A 18 14.72 17.67 7.40
CA ARG A 18 16.01 17.05 7.03
C ARG A 18 16.19 17.00 5.52
N VAL A 19 15.18 16.54 4.78
CA VAL A 19 15.21 16.49 3.30
C VAL A 19 15.35 17.88 2.67
N GLU A 20 14.78 18.93 3.28
CA GLU A 20 15.02 20.33 2.87
C GLU A 20 16.46 20.79 3.16
N ALA A 21 17.02 20.45 4.32
CA ALA A 21 18.35 20.87 4.73
C ALA A 21 19.48 20.17 3.95
N GLU A 22 19.27 18.94 3.50
CA GLU A 22 20.25 18.14 2.74
C GLU A 22 20.39 18.58 1.27
N GLY A 23 19.41 19.28 0.72
CA GLY A 23 19.44 19.84 -0.65
C GLY A 23 19.37 18.79 -1.77
N ASP A 24 19.61 19.22 -3.02
CA ASP A 24 19.60 18.35 -4.23
C ASP A 24 20.95 17.63 -4.43
N GLY A 25 21.52 17.09 -3.34
CA GLY A 25 22.85 16.48 -3.36
C GLY A 25 22.93 15.06 -3.96
N ASN A 26 21.79 14.39 -4.20
CA ASN A 26 21.79 12.96 -4.53
C ASN A 26 20.63 12.48 -5.43
N ASP A 27 20.27 13.24 -6.46
CA ASP A 27 19.55 12.64 -7.61
C ASP A 27 20.60 12.00 -8.54
N GLY A 28 20.92 10.74 -8.24
CA GLY A 28 21.85 9.90 -8.99
C GLY A 28 21.36 9.60 -10.41
N CYS A 29 21.42 10.59 -11.30
CA CYS A 29 21.15 10.42 -12.71
C CYS A 29 22.25 9.54 -13.33
N CYS A 30 21.97 8.25 -13.47
CA CYS A 30 22.84 7.29 -14.14
C CYS A 30 22.81 7.47 -15.67
N CYS A 31 23.16 8.66 -16.15
CA CYS A 31 23.60 8.85 -17.53
C CYS A 31 25.10 8.53 -17.63
N GLY A 32 25.40 7.25 -17.82
CA GLY A 32 26.76 6.77 -18.03
C GLY A 32 27.39 7.42 -19.26
N GLY A 33 28.27 8.41 -19.03
CA GLY A 33 29.16 8.95 -20.05
C GLY A 33 30.31 7.97 -20.30
N GLY A 34 30.14 7.09 -21.28
CA GLY A 34 31.26 6.35 -21.86
C GLY A 34 31.99 7.25 -22.86
N ASP A 35 33.06 7.88 -22.38
CA ASP A 35 34.08 8.50 -23.23
C ASP A 35 35.15 7.42 -23.50
N ASP A 36 35.29 6.99 -24.75
CA ASP A 36 36.48 6.30 -25.28
C ASP A 36 36.42 6.47 -26.80
N GLY A 37 37.45 7.08 -27.38
CA GLY A 37 37.48 7.47 -28.79
C GLY A 37 38.52 6.71 -29.61
N ASP A 38 38.32 6.67 -30.93
CA ASP A 38 39.38 6.84 -31.93
C ASP A 38 38.76 6.95 -33.34
N GLY A 39 39.50 7.46 -34.33
CA GLY A 39 39.18 7.21 -35.75
C GLY A 39 38.98 8.38 -36.74
N ASP A 40 39.96 9.28 -36.82
CA ASP A 40 40.55 9.79 -38.08
C ASP A 40 39.74 10.60 -39.15
N ALA A 41 40.52 11.26 -40.01
CA ALA A 41 40.29 12.38 -40.93
C ALA A 41 39.12 12.34 -41.94
N ALA A 42 38.51 13.53 -42.18
CA ALA A 42 38.37 14.12 -43.52
C ALA A 42 37.90 15.61 -43.55
N GLN A 43 38.87 16.52 -43.65
CA GLN A 43 38.89 17.72 -44.53
C GLN A 43 37.56 18.30 -45.11
N ARG A 44 37.16 19.50 -44.64
CA ARG A 44 36.69 20.59 -45.54
C ARG A 44 36.74 21.98 -44.91
N GLN A 45 37.31 22.93 -45.65
CA GLN A 45 37.30 24.35 -45.32
C GLN A 45 35.94 24.98 -45.66
N GLN A 46 35.42 25.87 -44.81
CA GLN A 46 34.85 27.14 -45.27
C GLN A 46 34.68 28.16 -44.13
N SER A 47 34.87 29.43 -44.47
CA SER A 47 34.93 30.57 -43.54
C SER A 47 33.54 31.11 -43.17
N GLY A 48 33.31 31.41 -41.88
CA GLY A 48 32.11 32.11 -41.42
C GLY A 48 32.39 33.04 -40.23
N ARG A 49 32.35 34.36 -40.46
CA ARG A 49 32.37 35.37 -39.37
C ARG A 49 31.01 35.34 -38.63
N GLY A 50 30.98 34.87 -37.39
CA GLY A 50 29.78 34.81 -36.54
C GLY A 50 29.99 35.55 -35.21
N ARG A 51 29.15 36.56 -34.94
CA ARG A 51 29.20 37.43 -33.76
C ARG A 51 29.24 36.67 -32.42
N ARG A 52 30.07 37.15 -31.49
CA ARG A 52 29.86 36.92 -30.04
C ARG A 52 28.48 37.44 -29.64
N SER A 53 27.53 36.56 -29.33
CA SER A 53 26.39 36.88 -28.49
C SER A 53 26.64 36.33 -27.08
N GLY A 54 26.60 37.20 -26.08
CA GLY A 54 26.66 36.76 -24.69
C GLY A 54 25.35 36.07 -24.32
N SER A 55 25.34 34.74 -24.27
CA SER A 55 24.26 34.01 -23.61
C SER A 55 24.46 34.17 -22.11
N GLY A 56 23.69 35.07 -21.50
CA GLY A 56 23.70 35.25 -20.06
C GLY A 56 23.30 33.95 -19.38
N ARG A 57 24.18 33.38 -18.56
CA ARG A 57 23.84 32.29 -17.63
C ARG A 57 22.84 32.81 -16.60
N GLY A 58 21.57 32.82 -16.97
CA GLY A 58 20.48 32.86 -16.00
C GLY A 58 20.66 31.64 -15.10
N ARG A 59 21.05 31.87 -13.83
CA ARG A 59 20.97 30.85 -12.79
C ARG A 59 19.50 30.46 -12.68
N GLY A 60 19.12 29.35 -13.30
CA GLY A 60 17.82 28.74 -13.08
C GLY A 60 17.70 28.46 -11.59
N GLN A 61 16.74 29.09 -10.92
CA GLN A 61 16.39 28.72 -9.56
C GLN A 61 15.89 27.28 -9.59
N ALA A 62 16.51 26.39 -8.82
CA ALA A 62 16.04 25.02 -8.68
C ALA A 62 14.58 25.03 -8.22
N LYS A 63 13.73 24.20 -8.84
CA LYS A 63 12.32 24.10 -8.43
C LYS A 63 12.28 23.45 -7.05
N LYS A 64 11.75 24.16 -6.06
CA LYS A 64 11.55 23.63 -4.70
C LYS A 64 10.70 22.35 -4.73
N LYS A 65 11.14 21.32 -3.99
CA LYS A 65 10.42 20.04 -3.82
C LYS A 65 9.00 20.26 -3.33
N GLN A 66 8.06 19.54 -3.93
CA GLN A 66 6.67 19.42 -3.47
C GLN A 66 6.56 18.14 -2.64
N TYR A 67 5.93 18.21 -1.48
CA TYR A 67 5.80 17.11 -0.54
C TYR A 67 4.39 16.51 -0.56
N ALA A 68 4.31 15.20 -0.46
CA ALA A 68 3.04 14.48 -0.38
C ALA A 68 2.94 13.69 0.93
N LEU A 69 1.76 13.81 1.56
CA LEU A 69 1.31 13.02 2.69
C LEU A 69 0.08 12.22 2.26
N LEU A 70 0.09 10.89 2.46
CA LEU A 70 -1.01 10.02 2.00
C LEU A 70 -1.94 9.66 3.15
N LEU A 71 -3.24 9.59 2.90
CA LEU A 71 -4.24 9.12 3.86
C LEU A 71 -5.21 8.17 3.18
N MET A 72 -5.40 6.98 3.72
CA MET A 72 -6.51 6.08 3.36
C MET A 72 -7.34 5.82 4.62
N THR A 73 -8.65 6.02 4.55
CA THR A 73 -9.58 5.61 5.62
C THR A 73 -10.29 4.31 5.24
N GLY A 74 -10.98 3.68 6.19
CA GLY A 74 -11.91 2.60 5.86
C GLY A 74 -12.30 1.72 7.04
N SER A 75 -13.28 0.84 6.81
CA SER A 75 -13.75 -0.08 7.85
C SER A 75 -12.63 -0.98 8.40
N LEU A 76 -11.66 -1.38 7.56
CA LEU A 76 -10.52 -2.25 7.92
C LEU A 76 -10.93 -3.48 8.76
N ASN A 77 -11.98 -4.18 8.32
CA ASN A 77 -12.63 -5.26 9.07
C ASN A 77 -12.51 -6.65 8.37
N PRO A 78 -11.33 -7.30 8.37
CA PRO A 78 -10.03 -6.83 8.88
C PRO A 78 -9.21 -6.05 7.83
N ILE A 79 -8.08 -5.47 8.26
CA ILE A 79 -7.03 -5.00 7.36
C ILE A 79 -6.44 -6.19 6.56
N HIS A 80 -6.10 -5.95 5.30
CA HIS A 80 -5.49 -6.91 4.39
C HIS A 80 -4.41 -6.24 3.55
N ALA A 81 -3.51 -7.03 2.98
CA ALA A 81 -2.35 -6.53 2.23
C ALA A 81 -2.74 -5.67 1.01
N GLY A 82 -3.94 -5.87 0.45
CA GLY A 82 -4.48 -4.97 -0.59
C GLY A 82 -4.56 -3.48 -0.19
N HIS A 83 -4.79 -3.16 1.10
CA HIS A 83 -4.75 -1.77 1.60
C HIS A 83 -3.33 -1.21 1.58
N ILE A 84 -2.34 -2.01 1.99
CA ILE A 84 -0.93 -1.63 1.98
C ILE A 84 -0.47 -1.40 0.54
N HIS A 85 -0.80 -2.31 -0.37
CA HIS A 85 -0.41 -2.20 -1.79
C HIS A 85 -1.08 -1.02 -2.49
N MET A 86 -2.29 -0.64 -2.07
CA MET A 86 -2.96 0.59 -2.53
C MET A 86 -2.14 1.84 -2.18
N MET A 87 -1.59 1.90 -0.96
CA MET A 87 -0.71 3.00 -0.52
C MET A 87 0.60 3.02 -1.33
N TYR A 88 1.22 1.86 -1.59
CA TYR A 88 2.43 1.78 -2.44
C TYR A 88 2.17 2.27 -3.87
N ALA A 89 1.11 1.79 -4.53
CA ALA A 89 0.76 2.24 -5.89
C ALA A 89 0.49 3.76 -5.95
N ALA A 90 -0.17 4.30 -4.93
CA ALA A 90 -0.40 5.75 -4.81
C ALA A 90 0.91 6.52 -4.59
N ARG A 91 1.83 6.00 -3.76
CA ARG A 91 3.15 6.59 -3.52
C ARG A 91 4.00 6.61 -4.80
N GLU A 92 4.06 5.50 -5.52
CA GLU A 92 4.78 5.40 -6.80
C GLU A 92 4.24 6.38 -7.83
N LYS A 93 2.91 6.47 -7.97
CA LYS A 93 2.25 7.43 -8.86
C LYS A 93 2.61 8.88 -8.51
N LEU A 94 2.55 9.26 -7.24
CA LEU A 94 2.86 10.62 -6.79
C LEU A 94 4.34 10.97 -6.99
N GLN A 95 5.25 10.02 -6.74
CA GLN A 95 6.67 10.16 -7.04
C GLN A 95 6.93 10.36 -8.55
N ALA A 96 6.29 9.55 -9.41
CA ALA A 96 6.44 9.64 -10.86
C ALA A 96 5.97 10.99 -11.45
N VAL A 97 5.03 11.68 -10.78
CA VAL A 97 4.54 13.01 -11.19
C VAL A 97 5.20 14.17 -10.44
N GLY A 98 6.25 13.91 -9.66
CA GLY A 98 7.15 14.92 -9.09
C GLY A 98 6.90 15.31 -7.63
N PHE A 99 6.13 14.55 -6.85
CA PHE A 99 6.01 14.73 -5.40
C PHE A 99 7.01 13.87 -4.63
N HIS A 100 7.69 14.44 -3.64
CA HIS A 100 8.41 13.69 -2.64
C HIS A 100 7.42 13.18 -1.57
N VAL A 101 7.07 11.90 -1.66
CA VAL A 101 6.18 11.24 -0.68
C VAL A 101 6.95 11.00 0.62
N VAL A 102 6.49 11.65 1.69
CA VAL A 102 7.18 11.63 3.00
C VAL A 102 6.67 10.48 3.87
N HIS A 103 5.34 10.40 4.03
CA HIS A 103 4.66 9.51 4.97
C HIS A 103 3.24 9.21 4.52
N GLY A 104 2.64 8.15 5.07
CA GLY A 104 1.23 7.83 4.86
C GLY A 104 0.54 7.27 6.11
N TRP A 105 -0.77 7.47 6.20
CA TRP A 105 -1.61 6.90 7.25
C TRP A 105 -2.67 5.97 6.67
N ILE A 106 -2.84 4.82 7.32
CA ILE A 106 -4.02 3.97 7.20
C ILE A 106 -4.86 4.21 8.46
N SER A 107 -6.07 4.74 8.28
CA SER A 107 -6.96 5.19 9.34
C SER A 107 -8.17 4.25 9.46
N PRO A 108 -8.28 3.45 10.54
CA PRO A 108 -9.47 2.66 10.81
C PRO A 108 -10.65 3.58 11.14
N SER A 109 -11.76 3.42 10.43
CA SER A 109 -12.94 4.26 10.64
C SER A 109 -13.58 4.06 12.01
N HIS A 110 -14.34 5.07 12.46
CA HIS A 110 -15.04 5.05 13.74
C HIS A 110 -16.02 3.87 13.89
N ASP A 111 -16.24 3.42 15.14
CA ASP A 111 -17.08 2.25 15.40
C ASP A 111 -18.55 2.44 15.03
N LEU A 112 -19.12 3.63 15.23
CA LEU A 112 -20.50 3.92 14.80
C LEU A 112 -20.72 3.65 13.29
N TYR A 113 -19.71 3.91 12.44
CA TYR A 113 -19.79 3.61 11.01
C TYR A 113 -19.69 2.10 10.75
N VAL A 114 -18.70 1.45 11.34
CA VAL A 114 -18.43 0.02 11.09
C VAL A 114 -19.54 -0.86 11.65
N GLN A 115 -20.01 -0.57 12.86
CA GLN A 115 -21.11 -1.26 13.53
C GLN A 115 -22.43 -1.09 12.75
N MET A 116 -22.80 0.13 12.35
CA MET A 116 -24.02 0.36 11.55
C MET A 116 -23.95 -0.39 10.21
N LYS A 117 -22.81 -0.35 9.53
CA LYS A 117 -22.58 -1.06 8.26
C LYS A 117 -22.65 -2.58 8.43
N ALA A 118 -22.04 -3.11 9.50
CA ALA A 118 -22.00 -4.53 9.81
C ALA A 118 -23.39 -5.07 10.19
N ARG A 119 -24.12 -4.34 11.02
CA ARG A 119 -25.50 -4.68 11.40
C ARG A 119 -26.46 -4.61 10.20
N ARG A 120 -26.29 -3.63 9.29
CA ARG A 120 -27.14 -3.50 8.08
C ARG A 120 -26.89 -4.61 7.05
N LYS A 121 -25.63 -5.04 6.88
CA LYS A 121 -25.24 -6.10 5.93
C LYS A 121 -24.99 -7.46 6.61
N ASP A 122 -25.47 -7.61 7.84
CA ASP A 122 -25.33 -8.77 8.72
C ASP A 122 -24.01 -9.56 8.57
N PHE A 123 -22.90 -8.95 8.99
CA PHE A 123 -21.58 -9.58 8.94
C PHE A 123 -20.78 -9.34 10.24
N PRO A 124 -19.81 -10.21 10.58
CA PRO A 124 -19.07 -10.09 11.83
C PRO A 124 -18.13 -8.88 11.81
N TRP A 125 -18.11 -8.14 12.92
CA TRP A 125 -17.40 -6.87 13.05
C TRP A 125 -16.32 -6.93 14.11
N MET A 126 -15.52 -5.88 14.19
CA MET A 126 -14.48 -5.71 15.19
C MET A 126 -14.48 -4.25 15.64
N THR A 127 -14.22 -4.02 16.92
CA THR A 127 -14.11 -2.66 17.47
C THR A 127 -12.88 -1.94 16.91
N SER A 128 -12.89 -0.62 17.03
CA SER A 128 -11.78 0.27 16.73
C SER A 128 -10.50 -0.18 17.42
N ARG A 129 -10.59 -0.65 18.68
CA ARG A 129 -9.44 -1.16 19.45
C ARG A 129 -8.75 -2.31 18.72
N LEU A 130 -9.48 -3.34 18.28
CA LEU A 130 -8.90 -4.46 17.55
C LEU A 130 -8.45 -4.06 16.13
N ARG A 131 -9.20 -3.22 15.43
CA ARG A 131 -8.85 -2.77 14.07
C ARG A 131 -7.60 -1.89 14.05
N VAL A 132 -7.44 -0.99 15.02
CA VAL A 132 -6.22 -0.22 15.26
C VAL A 132 -5.05 -1.13 15.62
N HIS A 133 -5.26 -2.11 16.51
CA HIS A 133 -4.23 -3.08 16.89
C HIS A 133 -3.73 -3.89 15.69
N LEU A 134 -4.62 -4.52 14.92
CA LEU A 134 -4.28 -5.25 13.71
C LEU A 134 -3.64 -4.35 12.64
N THR A 135 -4.06 -3.08 12.54
CA THR A 135 -3.46 -2.11 11.60
C THR A 135 -2.05 -1.71 12.02
N ARG A 136 -1.75 -1.61 13.32
CA ARG A 136 -0.37 -1.39 13.80
C ARG A 136 0.51 -2.59 13.48
N LEU A 137 0.09 -3.81 13.82
CA LEU A 137 0.81 -5.05 13.49
C LEU A 137 1.06 -5.19 11.98
N ALA A 138 0.06 -4.87 11.15
CA ALA A 138 0.15 -4.90 9.70
C ALA A 138 1.19 -3.94 9.09
N LEU A 139 1.62 -2.92 9.85
CA LEU A 139 2.48 -1.83 9.37
C LEU A 139 3.88 -1.82 9.98
N GLU A 140 4.22 -2.76 10.86
CA GLU A 140 5.56 -2.84 11.49
C GLU A 140 6.70 -2.94 10.46
N SER A 141 6.48 -3.66 9.35
CA SER A 141 7.43 -3.78 8.23
C SER A 141 7.36 -2.64 7.20
N HIS A 142 6.59 -1.59 7.46
CA HIS A 142 6.31 -0.50 6.50
C HIS A 142 6.62 0.87 7.13
N PRO A 143 7.90 1.26 7.30
CA PRO A 143 8.32 2.38 8.15
C PRO A 143 7.87 3.77 7.68
N TRP A 144 7.37 3.91 6.45
CA TRP A 144 6.77 5.14 5.92
C TRP A 144 5.25 5.23 6.11
N LEU A 145 4.65 4.18 6.69
CA LEU A 145 3.23 4.09 6.99
C LEU A 145 3.00 4.09 8.50
N SER A 146 1.83 4.54 8.93
CA SER A 146 1.39 4.47 10.33
C SER A 146 -0.11 4.26 10.43
N CYS A 147 -0.56 3.71 11.56
CA CYS A 147 -1.98 3.70 11.90
C CYS A 147 -2.40 5.11 12.33
N GLY A 148 -3.25 5.78 11.55
CA GLY A 148 -3.92 7.00 12.01
C GLY A 148 -5.05 6.59 12.96
N THR A 149 -5.15 7.20 14.14
CA THR A 149 -6.19 6.83 15.12
C THR A 149 -7.16 7.95 15.46
N TRP A 150 -6.99 9.15 14.90
CA TRP A 150 -7.90 10.27 15.14
C TRP A 150 -9.35 9.92 14.82
N GLU A 151 -9.63 9.42 13.61
CA GLU A 151 -10.99 9.02 13.15
C GLU A 151 -11.64 7.98 14.06
N SER A 152 -10.85 7.00 14.56
CA SER A 152 -11.32 5.96 15.46
C SER A 152 -11.53 6.41 16.91
N GLU A 153 -10.98 7.55 17.31
CA GLU A 153 -10.96 8.05 18.69
C GLU A 153 -11.84 9.31 18.89
N VAL A 154 -12.57 9.76 17.86
CA VAL A 154 -13.54 10.87 17.99
C VAL A 154 -14.73 10.41 18.84
N GLU A 155 -15.01 11.13 19.94
CA GLU A 155 -16.12 10.81 20.83
C GLU A 155 -17.45 11.40 20.34
N GLY A 156 -18.53 10.62 20.45
CA GLY A 156 -19.92 11.08 20.26
C GLY A 156 -20.47 11.04 18.82
N TRP A 157 -19.63 10.89 17.80
CA TRP A 157 -20.05 10.85 16.39
C TRP A 157 -18.99 10.19 15.49
N TRP A 158 -19.29 9.93 14.21
CA TRP A 158 -18.25 9.55 13.23
C TRP A 158 -17.91 10.74 12.31
N PRO A 159 -16.62 11.10 12.16
CA PRO A 159 -16.19 12.01 11.11
C PRO A 159 -16.15 11.29 9.77
N ASN A 160 -16.56 11.94 8.69
CA ASN A 160 -16.56 11.33 7.34
C ASN A 160 -15.20 11.52 6.65
N PHE A 161 -14.86 10.69 5.65
CA PHE A 161 -13.52 10.70 5.03
C PHE A 161 -13.00 12.07 4.54
N PRO A 162 -13.80 13.03 4.03
CA PRO A 162 -13.28 14.34 3.65
C PRO A 162 -12.80 15.13 4.87
N GLU A 163 -13.48 14.97 6.00
CA GLU A 163 -13.18 15.63 7.25
C GLU A 163 -11.91 15.07 7.89
N VAL A 164 -11.73 13.75 7.87
CA VAL A 164 -10.48 13.10 8.33
C VAL A 164 -9.27 13.65 7.54
N ALA A 165 -9.44 13.86 6.23
CA ALA A 165 -8.41 14.47 5.39
C ALA A 165 -8.20 15.97 5.69
N CYS A 166 -9.27 16.73 5.95
CA CYS A 166 -9.17 18.11 6.41
C CYS A 166 -8.47 18.22 7.77
N ASN A 167 -8.81 17.38 8.75
CA ASN A 167 -8.20 17.37 10.08
C ASN A 167 -6.70 17.07 10.00
N LEU A 168 -6.28 16.09 9.21
CA LEU A 168 -4.84 15.83 8.98
C LEU A 168 -4.14 17.06 8.37
N LYS A 169 -4.75 17.69 7.36
CA LYS A 169 -4.23 18.91 6.71
C LYS A 169 -4.17 20.11 7.65
N GLU A 170 -5.10 20.25 8.58
CA GLU A 170 -5.12 21.31 9.59
C GLU A 170 -4.08 21.04 10.67
N SER A 171 -4.00 19.81 11.17
CA SER A 171 -2.96 19.35 12.11
C SER A 171 -1.55 19.59 11.56
N VAL A 172 -1.32 19.41 10.26
CA VAL A 172 -0.05 19.76 9.59
C VAL A 172 0.26 21.25 9.73
N LYS A 173 -0.71 22.14 9.48
CA LYS A 173 -0.51 23.59 9.63
C LYS A 173 -0.25 24.00 11.07
N GLU A 174 -0.99 23.42 12.03
CA GLU A 174 -0.85 23.70 13.46
C GLU A 174 0.50 23.22 14.05
N THR A 175 1.12 22.22 13.43
CA THR A 175 2.43 21.68 13.85
C THR A 175 3.62 22.46 13.24
N LEU A 176 3.39 23.32 12.25
CA LEU A 176 4.40 24.17 11.63
C LEU A 176 4.51 25.52 12.35
N ILE A 177 5.72 26.06 12.48
CA ILE A 177 5.92 27.43 12.99
C ILE A 177 5.72 28.47 11.87
N PRO A 178 5.43 29.75 12.18
CA PRO A 178 5.16 30.77 11.16
C PRO A 178 6.26 30.93 10.11
N GLU A 179 7.53 30.73 10.49
CA GLU A 179 8.72 30.77 9.64
C GLU A 179 8.71 29.65 8.57
N GLU A 180 7.94 28.58 8.78
CA GLU A 180 7.82 27.43 7.88
C GLU A 180 6.62 27.52 6.93
N ALA A 181 5.98 28.69 6.78
CA ALA A 181 4.83 28.88 5.91
C ALA A 181 5.09 28.46 4.44
N ASP A 182 6.31 28.68 3.91
CA ASP A 182 6.73 28.20 2.58
C ASP A 182 6.82 26.67 2.49
N LEU A 183 7.17 26.00 3.60
CA LEU A 183 7.20 24.54 3.67
C LEU A 183 5.78 23.99 3.73
N GLY A 184 4.93 24.56 4.58
CA GLY A 184 3.51 24.21 4.68
C GLY A 184 2.76 24.38 3.36
N ALA A 185 3.06 25.44 2.60
CA ALA A 185 2.50 25.66 1.27
C ALA A 185 2.93 24.62 0.22
N ARG A 186 4.01 23.86 0.48
CA ARG A 186 4.52 22.79 -0.40
C ARG A 186 4.13 21.38 0.06
N ILE A 187 3.47 21.23 1.22
CA ILE A 187 2.95 19.94 1.71
C ILE A 187 1.49 19.78 1.26
N THR A 188 1.24 18.76 0.44
CA THR A 188 -0.11 18.39 -0.01
C THR A 188 -0.54 17.08 0.64
N VAL A 189 -1.73 17.09 1.28
CA VAL A 189 -2.39 15.86 1.73
C VAL A 189 -3.17 15.26 0.55
N PHE A 190 -2.91 13.99 0.26
CA PHE A 190 -3.61 13.18 -0.73
C PHE A 190 -4.44 12.10 -0.04
N TYR A 191 -5.75 12.12 -0.25
CA TYR A 191 -6.59 10.98 0.06
C TYR A 191 -6.35 9.87 -0.98
N VAL A 192 -6.31 8.62 -0.54
CA VAL A 192 -6.07 7.43 -1.34
C VAL A 192 -7.28 6.53 -1.24
N ALA A 193 -7.85 6.15 -2.38
CA ALA A 193 -9.09 5.40 -2.44
C ALA A 193 -9.09 4.39 -3.59
N GLY A 194 -9.79 3.27 -3.38
CA GLY A 194 -10.15 2.37 -4.47
C GLY A 194 -11.13 3.04 -5.44
N GLN A 195 -11.07 2.66 -6.72
CA GLN A 195 -12.00 3.13 -7.75
C GLN A 195 -13.47 2.99 -7.34
N ASP A 196 -13.82 1.88 -6.68
CA ASP A 196 -15.15 1.60 -6.13
C ASP A 196 -15.64 2.68 -5.15
N HIS A 197 -14.74 3.20 -4.30
CA HIS A 197 -15.07 4.29 -3.38
C HIS A 197 -15.14 5.65 -4.10
N VAL A 198 -14.23 5.90 -5.05
CA VAL A 198 -14.20 7.14 -5.85
C VAL A 198 -15.49 7.32 -6.65
N GLU A 199 -15.97 6.26 -7.29
CA GLU A 199 -17.22 6.26 -8.06
C GLU A 199 -18.43 6.47 -7.13
N ARG A 200 -18.59 5.64 -6.09
CA ARG A 200 -19.72 5.70 -5.15
C ARG A 200 -19.83 7.01 -4.38
N ALA A 201 -18.71 7.69 -4.12
CA ALA A 201 -18.68 8.97 -3.42
C ALA A 201 -18.66 10.19 -4.38
N GLY A 202 -18.84 10.00 -5.68
CA GLY A 202 -18.87 11.08 -6.67
C GLY A 202 -17.54 11.82 -6.86
N LEU A 203 -16.42 11.23 -6.45
CA LEU A 203 -15.11 11.89 -6.37
C LEU A 203 -14.34 11.92 -7.72
N ASN A 204 -15.03 11.69 -8.83
CA ASN A 204 -14.46 11.64 -10.19
C ASN A 204 -13.73 12.93 -10.62
N LEU A 205 -14.00 14.06 -9.94
CA LEU A 205 -13.33 15.34 -10.17
C LEU A 205 -12.24 15.67 -9.13
N GLY A 206 -12.00 14.80 -8.14
CA GLY A 206 -11.07 15.02 -7.03
C GLY A 206 -11.67 15.77 -5.84
N MET A 207 -10.90 15.87 -4.75
CA MET A 207 -11.31 16.51 -3.49
C MET A 207 -10.87 18.00 -3.42
N LYS A 208 -10.82 18.66 -4.57
CA LYS A 208 -10.37 20.05 -4.72
C LYS A 208 -11.12 21.08 -3.84
N PRO A 209 -12.45 20.98 -3.58
CA PRO A 209 -13.14 21.91 -2.67
C PRO A 209 -12.57 21.93 -1.26
N PHE A 210 -12.08 20.79 -0.77
CA PHE A 210 -11.39 20.65 0.52
C PHE A 210 -9.90 21.06 0.44
N GLY A 211 -9.41 21.33 -0.78
CA GLY A 211 -7.99 21.49 -1.10
C GLY A 211 -7.18 20.24 -0.72
N ILE A 212 -7.76 19.06 -0.95
CA ILE A 212 -7.16 17.74 -0.74
C ILE A 212 -6.92 17.11 -2.11
N GLY A 213 -5.74 16.54 -2.32
CA GLY A 213 -5.46 15.74 -3.52
C GLY A 213 -6.13 14.37 -3.44
N LEU A 214 -6.34 13.70 -4.57
CA LEU A 214 -6.93 12.36 -4.61
C LEU A 214 -6.10 11.45 -5.49
N VAL A 215 -5.74 10.28 -4.98
CA VAL A 215 -5.22 9.17 -5.79
C VAL A 215 -6.28 8.08 -5.86
N CYS A 216 -6.88 7.91 -7.04
CA CYS A 216 -7.76 6.80 -7.36
C CYS A 216 -6.88 5.59 -7.73
N VAL A 217 -7.07 4.47 -7.04
CA VAL A 217 -6.31 3.24 -7.26
C VAL A 217 -7.20 2.17 -7.85
N THR A 218 -6.92 1.78 -9.10
CA THR A 218 -7.73 0.81 -9.82
C THR A 218 -7.29 -0.63 -9.54
N ARG A 219 -8.22 -1.55 -9.79
CA ARG A 219 -8.02 -3.00 -9.71
C ARG A 219 -8.11 -3.67 -11.09
N GLY A 220 -7.57 -3.04 -12.13
CA GLY A 220 -7.29 -3.67 -13.43
C GLY A 220 -8.06 -3.11 -14.61
N ARG A 221 -9.41 -3.21 -14.63
CA ARG A 221 -10.22 -2.53 -15.65
C ARG A 221 -10.33 -1.04 -15.29
N GLU A 222 -9.35 -0.25 -15.72
CA GLU A 222 -9.50 1.22 -15.79
C GLU A 222 -10.71 1.54 -16.68
N ARG A 223 -11.77 2.15 -16.12
CA ARG A 223 -12.83 2.72 -16.95
C ARG A 223 -12.27 3.93 -17.71
N ALA A 224 -12.64 4.07 -18.99
CA ALA A 224 -12.02 5.02 -19.92
C ALA A 224 -12.17 6.52 -19.54
N ASP A 225 -13.04 6.84 -18.58
CA ASP A 225 -13.30 8.17 -18.05
C ASP A 225 -12.48 8.51 -16.78
N ILE A 226 -11.88 7.52 -16.12
CA ILE A 226 -11.00 7.70 -14.97
C ILE A 226 -9.56 7.88 -15.46
N ARG A 227 -9.12 9.14 -15.50
CA ARG A 227 -7.78 9.56 -15.94
C ARG A 227 -7.22 10.66 -15.06
N ASP A 228 -5.91 10.88 -15.14
CA ASP A 228 -5.23 11.98 -14.44
C ASP A 228 -5.88 13.34 -14.75
N ARG A 229 -6.09 14.15 -13.70
CA ARG A 229 -6.57 15.54 -13.80
C ARG A 229 -5.67 16.43 -12.93
N PRO A 230 -4.45 16.78 -13.39
CA PRO A 230 -3.44 17.47 -12.56
C PRO A 230 -3.93 18.80 -11.96
N ARG A 231 -4.78 19.54 -12.68
CA ARG A 231 -5.42 20.80 -12.22
C ARG A 231 -6.34 20.64 -11.01
N ASN A 232 -6.72 19.40 -10.68
CA ASN A 232 -7.56 19.03 -9.54
C ASN A 232 -6.81 18.19 -8.51
N LEU A 233 -5.48 18.01 -8.67
CA LEU A 233 -4.66 17.11 -7.86
C LEU A 233 -5.23 15.67 -7.82
N PHE A 234 -5.89 15.25 -8.90
CA PHE A 234 -6.45 13.92 -9.06
C PHE A 234 -5.54 13.08 -9.96
N TRP A 235 -5.13 11.93 -9.45
CA TRP A 235 -4.21 11.01 -10.11
C TRP A 235 -4.76 9.59 -10.11
N VAL A 236 -4.46 8.83 -11.16
CA VAL A 236 -4.85 7.42 -11.29
C VAL A 236 -3.61 6.55 -11.17
N ALA A 237 -3.66 5.60 -10.24
CA ALA A 237 -2.68 4.54 -10.05
C ALA A 237 -3.36 3.19 -10.23
N SER A 238 -2.60 2.15 -10.55
CA SER A 238 -3.16 0.83 -10.84
C SER A 238 -2.38 -0.26 -10.11
N THR A 239 -3.09 -1.17 -9.45
CA THR A 239 -2.45 -2.26 -8.69
C THR A 239 -2.01 -3.41 -9.61
N PRO A 240 -0.82 -4.02 -9.34
CA PRO A 240 -0.40 -5.27 -9.97
C PRO A 240 -1.46 -6.36 -9.85
N GLU A 241 -1.55 -7.22 -10.86
CA GLU A 241 -2.69 -8.13 -11.01
C GLU A 241 -2.93 -9.07 -9.82
N HIS A 242 -1.84 -9.66 -9.32
CA HIS A 242 -1.81 -10.55 -8.16
C HIS A 242 -2.14 -9.85 -6.81
N HIS A 243 -2.49 -8.57 -6.83
CA HIS A 243 -3.01 -7.80 -5.68
C HIS A 243 -4.48 -7.41 -5.80
N ARG A 244 -5.08 -7.50 -7.00
CA ARG A 244 -6.44 -7.00 -7.30
C ARG A 244 -7.54 -7.73 -6.52
N ARG A 245 -7.41 -9.05 -6.34
CA ARG A 245 -8.41 -9.92 -5.68
C ARG A 245 -8.21 -10.02 -4.15
N ARG A 246 -8.14 -8.89 -3.44
CA ARG A 246 -8.01 -8.83 -1.97
C ARG A 246 -9.04 -7.84 -1.39
N SER A 247 -9.97 -8.35 -0.59
CA SER A 247 -10.99 -7.55 0.11
C SER A 247 -11.24 -8.08 1.53
N SER A 248 -11.68 -7.22 2.45
CA SER A 248 -12.03 -7.65 3.81
C SER A 248 -13.18 -8.65 3.82
N THR A 249 -14.11 -8.56 2.86
CA THR A 249 -15.22 -9.52 2.71
C THR A 249 -14.70 -10.92 2.39
N VAL A 250 -13.76 -11.06 1.45
CA VAL A 250 -13.12 -12.35 1.14
C VAL A 250 -12.38 -12.91 2.35
N VAL A 251 -11.74 -12.07 3.18
CA VAL A 251 -11.10 -12.52 4.42
C VAL A 251 -12.13 -13.04 5.42
N ARG A 252 -13.26 -12.34 5.64
CA ARG A 252 -14.34 -12.80 6.54
C ARG A 252 -14.97 -14.11 6.03
N GLN A 253 -15.27 -14.22 4.74
CA GLN A 253 -15.79 -15.45 4.10
C GLN A 253 -14.80 -16.62 4.26
N HIS A 254 -13.50 -16.39 4.07
CA HIS A 254 -12.49 -17.42 4.29
C HIS A 254 -12.42 -17.85 5.77
N LEU A 255 -12.45 -16.92 6.72
CA LEU A 255 -12.43 -17.23 8.16
C LEU A 255 -13.68 -18.02 8.59
N LEU A 256 -14.87 -17.60 8.15
CA LEU A 256 -16.13 -18.32 8.34
C LEU A 256 -16.05 -19.76 7.82
N ALA A 257 -15.55 -19.94 6.58
CA ALA A 257 -15.37 -21.24 5.95
C ALA A 257 -14.10 -21.99 6.43
N ARG A 258 -13.38 -21.50 7.45
CA ARG A 258 -12.10 -22.03 7.97
C ARG A 258 -11.03 -22.28 6.87
N LYS A 259 -11.06 -21.49 5.79
CA LYS A 259 -10.11 -21.49 4.67
C LYS A 259 -8.90 -20.60 4.99
N ALA A 260 -7.73 -20.92 4.42
CA ALA A 260 -6.51 -20.16 4.65
C ALA A 260 -6.60 -18.70 4.15
N ILE A 261 -6.14 -17.74 4.98
CA ILE A 261 -6.14 -16.29 4.66
C ILE A 261 -4.76 -15.70 4.38
N GLY A 262 -3.68 -16.48 4.44
CA GLY A 262 -2.30 -15.99 4.32
C GLY A 262 -1.96 -15.29 3.00
N ARG A 263 -2.71 -15.55 1.92
CA ARG A 263 -2.57 -14.82 0.64
C ARG A 263 -3.20 -13.41 0.64
N HIS A 264 -4.03 -13.12 1.64
CA HIS A 264 -4.85 -11.91 1.71
C HIS A 264 -4.33 -10.90 2.75
N VAL A 265 -3.96 -11.36 3.95
CA VAL A 265 -3.53 -10.52 5.08
C VAL A 265 -2.04 -10.68 5.40
N PRO A 266 -1.39 -9.70 6.05
CA PRO A 266 -0.01 -9.86 6.54
C PRO A 266 0.15 -11.08 7.48
N PRO A 267 1.32 -11.74 7.53
CA PRO A 267 1.52 -12.96 8.32
C PRO A 267 1.14 -12.83 9.80
N VAL A 268 1.53 -11.72 10.44
CA VAL A 268 1.18 -11.45 11.85
C VAL A 268 -0.34 -11.30 12.05
N CYS A 269 -1.04 -10.64 11.13
CA CYS A 269 -2.51 -10.54 11.18
C CYS A 269 -3.18 -11.89 10.93
N LYS A 270 -2.61 -12.74 10.06
CA LYS A 270 -3.09 -14.12 9.83
C LYS A 270 -2.96 -14.92 11.13
N ASP A 271 -1.85 -14.82 11.85
CA ASP A 271 -1.63 -15.54 13.10
C ASP A 271 -2.61 -15.10 14.21
N GLU A 272 -2.90 -13.81 14.36
CA GLU A 272 -3.87 -13.36 15.37
C GLU A 272 -5.34 -13.65 14.96
N LEU A 273 -5.73 -13.43 13.70
CA LEU A 273 -7.11 -13.64 13.22
C LEU A 273 -7.55 -15.11 13.17
N THR A 274 -6.61 -16.05 13.10
CA THR A 274 -6.89 -17.50 13.05
C THR A 274 -6.83 -18.18 14.43
N ARG A 275 -6.58 -17.42 15.50
CA ARG A 275 -6.58 -17.91 16.88
C ARG A 275 -7.90 -17.60 17.56
N GLU A 276 -8.31 -18.49 18.45
CA GLU A 276 -9.34 -18.15 19.43
C GLU A 276 -8.76 -17.13 20.43
N PRO A 277 -9.60 -16.20 20.95
CA PRO A 277 -11.04 -16.10 20.74
C PRO A 277 -11.46 -15.28 19.50
N LEU A 278 -10.54 -14.72 18.73
CA LEU A 278 -10.89 -13.85 17.59
C LEU A 278 -11.54 -14.62 16.43
N LEU A 279 -11.11 -15.86 16.19
CA LEU A 279 -11.69 -16.72 15.17
C LEU A 279 -13.20 -16.93 15.39
N SER A 280 -13.63 -17.09 16.65
CA SER A 280 -15.05 -17.20 17.02
C SER A 280 -15.92 -16.07 16.44
N ILE A 281 -15.44 -14.82 16.48
CA ILE A 281 -16.15 -13.65 15.92
C ILE A 281 -16.50 -13.90 14.44
N PHE A 282 -15.54 -14.39 13.66
CA PHE A 282 -15.73 -14.62 12.23
C PHE A 282 -16.49 -15.91 11.91
N THR A 283 -16.30 -16.98 12.70
CA THR A 283 -17.02 -18.24 12.50
C THR A 283 -18.46 -18.20 12.98
N HIS A 284 -18.86 -17.18 13.75
CA HIS A 284 -20.26 -16.88 14.03
C HIS A 284 -21.00 -16.40 12.76
N GLY A 285 -20.31 -15.74 11.82
CA GLY A 285 -20.83 -15.41 10.48
C GLY A 285 -21.77 -14.20 10.39
N HIS A 286 -22.34 -13.75 11.52
CA HIS A 286 -23.35 -12.69 11.61
C HIS A 286 -22.89 -11.51 12.47
N PHE A 287 -23.67 -10.43 12.54
CA PHE A 287 -23.43 -9.33 13.46
C PHE A 287 -23.85 -9.70 14.90
N ASP A 288 -22.88 -9.79 15.81
CA ASP A 288 -23.10 -9.97 17.24
C ASP A 288 -22.17 -9.02 18.03
N GLU A 289 -22.76 -8.10 18.78
CA GLU A 289 -22.05 -7.07 19.57
C GLU A 289 -21.46 -7.66 20.86
N ASP A 290 -22.25 -8.45 21.60
CA ASP A 290 -21.83 -9.06 22.87
C ASP A 290 -20.72 -10.09 22.66
N LEU A 291 -20.84 -10.93 21.64
CA LEU A 291 -19.78 -11.88 21.24
C LEU A 291 -18.50 -11.16 20.84
N THR A 292 -18.61 -10.10 20.02
CA THR A 292 -17.45 -9.31 19.59
C THR A 292 -16.72 -8.73 20.79
N HIS A 293 -17.42 -8.08 21.73
CA HIS A 293 -16.81 -7.52 22.93
C HIS A 293 -16.22 -8.58 23.87
N ALA A 294 -16.89 -9.72 24.05
CA ALA A 294 -16.38 -10.82 24.88
C ALA A 294 -15.11 -11.44 24.30
N CYS A 295 -15.10 -11.75 23.00
CA CYS A 295 -13.94 -12.29 22.29
C CYS A 295 -12.77 -11.30 22.29
N GLU A 296 -12.99 -10.02 22.00
CA GLU A 296 -11.92 -9.02 22.03
C GLU A 296 -11.33 -8.82 23.44
N ALA A 297 -12.18 -8.79 24.48
CA ALA A 297 -11.72 -8.64 25.86
C ALA A 297 -10.86 -9.82 26.32
N GLU A 298 -11.23 -11.05 25.94
CA GLU A 298 -10.43 -12.25 26.19
C GLU A 298 -9.12 -12.23 25.38
N TYR A 299 -9.18 -11.87 24.09
CA TYR A 299 -8.01 -11.77 23.22
C TYR A 299 -6.95 -10.83 23.79
N PHE A 300 -7.35 -9.61 24.17
CA PHE A 300 -6.40 -8.63 24.71
C PHE A 300 -5.82 -9.06 26.05
N ARG A 301 -6.59 -9.77 26.90
CA ARG A 301 -6.08 -10.33 28.16
C ARG A 301 -4.97 -11.35 27.91
N GLN A 302 -5.17 -12.25 26.93
CA GLN A 302 -4.15 -13.22 26.53
C GLN A 302 -2.95 -12.57 25.84
N TYR A 303 -3.19 -11.57 24.98
CA TYR A 303 -2.13 -10.81 24.30
C TYR A 303 -1.20 -10.12 25.32
N GLU A 304 -1.77 -9.42 26.31
CA GLU A 304 -1.01 -8.78 27.39
C GLU A 304 -0.18 -9.79 28.20
N GLN A 305 -0.72 -10.99 28.47
CA GLN A 305 0.02 -12.07 29.13
C GLN A 305 1.21 -12.55 28.27
N ARG A 306 1.00 -12.80 26.96
CA ARG A 306 2.08 -13.18 26.04
C ARG A 306 3.19 -12.12 25.97
N MET A 307 2.82 -10.83 25.94
CA MET A 307 3.79 -9.73 25.92
C MET A 307 4.60 -9.63 27.21
N ARG A 308 3.98 -9.81 28.40
CA ARG A 308 4.70 -9.86 29.68
C ARG A 308 5.66 -11.04 29.77
N GLN A 309 5.23 -12.23 29.32
CA GLN A 309 6.09 -13.42 29.27
C GLN A 309 7.29 -13.21 28.35
N ARG A 310 7.09 -12.64 27.15
CA ARG A 310 8.17 -12.31 26.22
C ARG A 310 9.15 -11.29 26.81
N GLN A 311 8.65 -10.28 27.54
CA GLN A 311 9.50 -9.30 28.21
C GLN A 311 10.31 -9.93 29.35
N GLN A 312 9.73 -10.82 30.14
CA GLN A 312 10.45 -11.54 31.21
C GLN A 312 11.58 -12.40 30.62
N LEU A 313 11.29 -13.20 29.59
CA LEU A 313 12.30 -14.03 28.92
C LEU A 313 13.45 -13.19 28.32
N GLN A 314 13.17 -11.97 27.85
CA GLN A 314 14.21 -11.05 27.36
C GLN A 314 15.08 -10.45 28.48
N LEU A 315 14.55 -10.36 29.70
CA LEU A 315 15.34 -9.97 30.89
C LEU A 315 16.16 -11.15 31.41
N ASP A 316 15.56 -12.35 31.47
CA ASP A 316 16.23 -13.56 31.95
C ASP A 316 17.44 -13.93 31.07
N VAL A 317 17.32 -13.81 29.73
CA VAL A 317 18.44 -14.00 28.78
C VAL A 317 19.46 -12.84 28.83
N GLY A 318 19.07 -11.68 29.39
CA GLY A 318 19.96 -10.54 29.58
C GLY A 318 20.77 -10.57 30.88
N ASP A 319 20.47 -11.50 31.79
CA ASP A 319 21.13 -11.65 33.11
C ASP A 319 22.10 -12.84 33.15
N GLU A 320 22.22 -13.61 32.06
CA GLU A 320 23.41 -14.42 31.77
C GLU A 320 24.58 -13.49 31.39
N ARG A 321 25.05 -12.74 32.39
CA ARG A 321 26.41 -12.22 32.39
C ARG A 321 27.34 -13.42 32.27
N LEU A 322 28.13 -13.41 31.20
CA LEU A 322 29.32 -14.24 31.09
C LEU A 322 30.14 -14.05 32.38
N ASP A 323 30.33 -15.14 33.13
CA ASP A 323 31.44 -15.18 34.07
C ASP A 323 32.72 -15.14 33.23
N ASP A 324 33.44 -14.03 33.30
CA ASP A 324 34.71 -13.79 32.61
C ASP A 324 35.81 -14.74 33.14
N ASP A 325 35.78 -16.02 32.78
CA ASP A 325 36.83 -17.02 33.06
C ASP A 325 36.66 -18.31 32.20
N ASP A 326 36.59 -18.17 30.87
CA ASP A 326 36.92 -19.29 29.96
C ASP A 326 37.71 -18.80 28.74
N GLU A 327 39.02 -19.06 28.77
CA GLU A 327 40.04 -18.68 27.79
C GLU A 327 39.90 -19.52 26.51
N PHE A 328 38.91 -19.20 25.67
CA PHE A 328 38.64 -19.97 24.46
C PHE A 328 39.73 -19.75 23.40
N TYR A 329 40.50 -20.80 23.14
CA TYR A 329 41.48 -20.87 22.04
C TYR A 329 40.81 -20.55 20.70
N PHE A 330 41.26 -19.49 20.03
CA PHE A 330 40.95 -19.25 18.62
C PHE A 330 41.84 -20.17 17.76
N ASP A 331 41.23 -21.04 16.97
CA ASP A 331 41.91 -21.83 15.94
C ASP A 331 41.61 -21.20 14.56
N GLU A 332 42.62 -20.66 13.89
CA GLU A 332 42.47 -19.71 12.77
C GLU A 332 42.08 -20.35 11.41
N GLU A 333 41.60 -21.60 11.36
CA GLU A 333 41.38 -22.33 10.08
C GLU A 333 39.96 -22.26 9.49
N GLU A 334 38.92 -21.84 10.24
CA GLU A 334 37.51 -21.93 9.76
C GLU A 334 36.97 -20.65 9.08
N GLU A 335 37.78 -19.59 8.91
CA GLU A 335 37.34 -18.32 8.29
C GLU A 335 37.43 -18.31 6.74
N ARG A 336 37.54 -19.49 6.09
CA ARG A 336 37.89 -19.58 4.65
C ARG A 336 36.84 -20.13 3.68
N GLU A 337 35.61 -20.39 4.13
CA GLU A 337 34.56 -20.99 3.27
C GLU A 337 33.42 -20.03 2.85
N TYR A 338 33.36 -18.79 3.38
CA TYR A 338 32.22 -17.87 3.15
C TYR A 338 32.50 -16.63 2.26
N GLU A 339 33.50 -16.67 1.37
CA GLU A 339 33.66 -15.66 0.31
C GLU A 339 33.93 -16.25 -1.09
N ARG A 340 32.88 -16.71 -1.80
CA ARG A 340 32.86 -16.75 -3.28
C ARG A 340 31.45 -16.50 -3.85
N PRO A 341 31.23 -15.41 -4.61
CA PRO A 341 30.06 -15.26 -5.47
C PRO A 341 30.34 -15.96 -6.82
N ASP A 342 29.63 -17.05 -7.11
CA ASP A 342 29.75 -17.72 -8.41
C ASP A 342 28.89 -17.01 -9.48
N ALA A 343 29.54 -16.60 -10.57
CA ALA A 343 28.92 -16.03 -11.75
C ALA A 343 29.81 -16.32 -12.98
N ARG A 344 29.18 -16.81 -14.07
CA ARG A 344 29.79 -17.18 -15.39
C ARG A 344 30.52 -18.54 -15.35
N GLN A 345 30.59 -19.40 -16.37
CA GLN A 345 30.23 -19.38 -17.82
C GLN A 345 30.26 -20.87 -18.32
N ASP A 346 29.83 -21.31 -19.51
CA ASP A 346 29.26 -20.73 -20.75
C ASP A 346 28.41 -21.82 -21.48
N THR A 347 27.83 -21.48 -22.63
CA THR A 347 27.24 -22.34 -23.66
C THR A 347 28.16 -23.41 -24.27
N ARG A 348 27.59 -24.58 -24.63
CA ARG A 348 27.81 -25.35 -25.89
C ARG A 348 26.97 -26.64 -25.90
N LEU A 349 26.12 -26.95 -26.87
CA LEU A 349 26.39 -27.37 -28.26
C LEU A 349 27.22 -28.67 -28.38
N LEU A 350 26.53 -29.81 -28.47
CA LEU A 350 27.02 -31.01 -29.18
C LEU A 350 25.87 -31.65 -29.98
N LEU A 351 26.21 -32.22 -31.13
CA LEU A 351 25.33 -32.73 -32.17
C LEU A 351 25.59 -34.21 -32.46
N SER A 352 24.56 -34.90 -32.95
CA SER A 352 24.66 -36.09 -33.83
C SER A 352 25.15 -37.42 -33.21
N PRO A 353 24.98 -38.58 -33.90
CA PRO A 353 24.35 -38.79 -35.22
C PRO A 353 23.16 -39.76 -35.24
N GLY A 354 22.34 -39.66 -36.27
CA GLY A 354 21.44 -40.75 -36.67
C GLY A 354 22.13 -41.75 -37.62
N HIS A 355 21.57 -42.94 -37.73
CA HIS A 355 21.72 -43.87 -38.86
C HIS A 355 20.34 -44.48 -39.14
N GLY A 356 19.98 -44.61 -40.42
CA GLY A 356 18.71 -45.19 -40.84
C GLY A 356 18.89 -46.22 -41.95
N THR A 357 17.79 -46.90 -42.29
CA THR A 357 17.52 -47.71 -43.51
C THR A 357 16.02 -48.07 -43.40
N SER A 358 15.14 -47.60 -44.30
CA SER A 358 14.70 -48.27 -45.56
C SER A 358 14.08 -49.67 -45.32
N ALA A 359 12.93 -50.06 -45.90
CA ALA A 359 12.12 -49.47 -46.97
C ALA A 359 10.67 -50.07 -46.95
N ASP A 360 9.76 -49.54 -47.78
CA ASP A 360 8.67 -50.22 -48.54
C ASP A 360 7.67 -51.19 -47.81
N GLU A 361 6.38 -51.39 -48.18
CA GLU A 361 5.49 -50.90 -49.24
C GLU A 361 4.00 -51.24 -48.88
N HIS A 362 3.03 -50.54 -49.51
CA HIS A 362 1.65 -50.97 -49.86
C HIS A 362 0.54 -51.46 -48.88
N GLY A 363 -0.71 -51.03 -49.15
CA GLY A 363 -2.02 -51.63 -48.73
C GLY A 363 -2.81 -50.77 -47.71
N SER A 364 -3.85 -49.96 -48.02
CA SER A 364 -5.11 -50.10 -48.81
C SER A 364 -6.31 -50.66 -48.01
N ALA A 365 -7.46 -49.94 -48.07
CA ALA A 365 -8.82 -50.30 -47.57
C ALA A 365 -8.99 -50.45 -46.04
N ASP A 366 -10.17 -50.35 -45.42
CA ASP A 366 -11.49 -49.73 -45.72
C ASP A 366 -12.34 -49.79 -44.41
N SER A 367 -13.39 -48.97 -44.27
CA SER A 367 -14.37 -48.91 -43.16
C SER A 367 -13.81 -48.55 -41.76
N GLY A 368 -14.50 -47.80 -40.88
CA GLY A 368 -15.82 -47.19 -40.95
C GLY A 368 -16.71 -47.61 -39.78
N GLN A 369 -16.80 -46.79 -38.72
CA GLN A 369 -17.97 -46.75 -37.82
C GLN A 369 -17.95 -45.55 -36.86
N SER A 370 -19.15 -45.12 -36.50
CA SER A 370 -19.51 -43.94 -35.72
C SER A 370 -19.79 -44.25 -34.24
N VAL A 371 -19.33 -43.37 -33.34
CA VAL A 371 -19.97 -42.95 -32.06
C VAL A 371 -19.40 -41.54 -31.79
N GLU A 372 -20.13 -40.44 -31.91
CA GLU A 372 -21.17 -39.87 -31.03
C GLU A 372 -20.72 -39.48 -29.60
N ASP A 373 -21.20 -38.30 -29.21
CA ASP A 373 -21.25 -37.66 -27.88
C ASP A 373 -19.97 -37.15 -27.17
N GLY A 374 -20.07 -35.94 -26.61
CA GLY A 374 -19.10 -35.41 -25.64
C GLY A 374 -18.73 -33.92 -25.72
N VAL A 375 -19.63 -33.00 -26.12
CA VAL A 375 -19.35 -31.55 -25.98
C VAL A 375 -19.48 -31.16 -24.50
N GLY A 376 -18.36 -30.86 -23.86
CA GLY A 376 -18.29 -30.23 -22.54
C GLY A 376 -17.73 -28.82 -22.67
N ASN A 377 -18.61 -27.82 -22.63
CA ASN A 377 -18.21 -26.42 -22.42
C ASN A 377 -18.12 -26.19 -20.91
N ASP A 378 -16.91 -25.93 -20.40
CA ASP A 378 -16.72 -25.34 -19.07
C ASP A 378 -16.51 -23.82 -19.22
N GLU A 379 -17.59 -23.09 -19.52
CA GLU A 379 -17.67 -21.63 -19.48
C GLU A 379 -18.50 -21.18 -18.26
N ASP A 380 -17.92 -21.25 -17.06
CA ASP A 380 -18.50 -20.67 -15.84
C ASP A 380 -17.78 -19.36 -15.48
N GLU A 381 -17.96 -18.32 -16.32
CA GLU A 381 -17.69 -16.93 -15.95
C GLU A 381 -18.93 -16.32 -15.25
N GLU A 382 -19.15 -16.66 -13.97
CA GLU A 382 -20.13 -15.95 -13.14
C GLU A 382 -19.58 -14.57 -12.70
N GLU A 383 -19.71 -13.57 -13.59
CA GLU A 383 -19.67 -12.15 -13.20
C GLU A 383 -21.00 -11.80 -12.48
N GLU A 384 -21.08 -12.03 -11.16
CA GLU A 384 -22.20 -11.52 -10.34
C GLU A 384 -22.14 -9.98 -10.25
N GLU A 385 -22.96 -9.31 -11.09
CA GLU A 385 -23.25 -7.88 -10.96
C GLU A 385 -24.19 -7.62 -9.77
N GLU A 386 -23.66 -7.16 -8.63
CA GLU A 386 -24.48 -6.71 -7.49
C GLU A 386 -25.22 -5.39 -7.83
N GLU A 387 -26.48 -5.49 -8.25
CA GLU A 387 -27.42 -4.36 -8.32
C GLU A 387 -27.79 -3.87 -6.90
N GLU A 388 -27.04 -2.89 -6.36
CA GLU A 388 -27.45 -2.18 -5.13
C GLU A 388 -28.46 -1.06 -5.44
N GLU A 389 -29.75 -1.37 -5.34
CA GLU A 389 -30.84 -0.37 -5.38
C GLU A 389 -30.80 0.59 -4.16
N GLU A 390 -31.49 1.73 -4.28
CA GLU A 390 -31.06 3.00 -3.67
C GLU A 390 -31.20 3.18 -2.15
N GLY A 391 -30.30 4.03 -1.63
CA GLY A 391 -30.52 4.86 -0.45
C GLY A 391 -29.69 6.12 -0.58
N SER A 392 -30.29 7.20 -1.12
CA SER A 392 -29.54 8.36 -1.65
C SER A 392 -28.71 9.10 -0.59
N ALA A 393 -27.39 9.18 -0.83
CA ALA A 393 -26.46 9.95 0.00
C ALA A 393 -26.69 11.47 -0.06
N GLU A 394 -27.53 11.95 -1.00
CA GLU A 394 -27.97 13.34 -1.13
C GLU A 394 -28.66 13.85 0.14
N THR A 395 -29.53 13.04 0.76
CA THR A 395 -30.35 13.49 1.90
C THR A 395 -29.56 13.75 3.19
N VAL A 396 -28.38 13.13 3.35
CA VAL A 396 -27.49 13.39 4.51
C VAL A 396 -26.52 14.53 4.22
N ALA A 397 -26.11 14.72 2.96
CA ALA A 397 -25.21 15.79 2.57
C ALA A 397 -25.88 17.18 2.65
N GLU A 398 -27.13 17.34 2.22
CA GLU A 398 -27.85 18.62 2.30
C GLU A 398 -28.13 19.06 3.76
N LEU A 399 -28.35 18.11 4.67
CA LEU A 399 -28.63 18.39 6.08
C LEU A 399 -27.38 18.78 6.91
N GLN A 400 -26.16 18.62 6.37
CA GLN A 400 -24.92 19.03 7.05
C GLN A 400 -24.24 20.25 6.43
N LEU A 401 -24.42 20.51 5.13
CA LEU A 401 -23.90 21.71 4.46
C LEU A 401 -24.54 23.02 4.94
N THR A 402 -25.71 22.96 5.56
CA THR A 402 -26.41 24.13 6.14
C THR A 402 -25.89 24.54 7.53
N HIS A 403 -25.01 23.78 8.17
CA HIS A 403 -24.45 24.09 9.51
C HIS A 403 -23.03 24.67 9.49
N LEU A 404 -22.45 24.92 8.31
CA LEU A 404 -21.10 25.50 8.12
C LEU A 404 -21.11 26.88 7.43
N MET A 405 -22.27 27.55 7.37
CA MET A 405 -22.42 28.90 6.80
C MET A 405 -23.33 29.85 7.64
N VAL A 406 -23.21 29.79 8.96
CA VAL A 406 -23.74 30.81 9.89
C VAL A 406 -22.64 31.24 10.86
#